data_AF-A0A917NXC0-F1
#
_entry.id   AF-A0A917NXC0-F1
#
_cell.length_a   1.000
_cell.length_b   1.000
_cell.length_c   1.000
_cell.angle_alpha   90.00
_cell.angle_beta   90.00
_cell.angle_gamma   90.00
#
_symmetry.space_group_name_H-M   'P 1'
#
loop_
_entity.id
_entity.type
_entity.pdbx_description
1 polymer ?
#
loop_
_entity_poly.entity_id
_entity_poly.type
_entity_poly.pdbx_seq_one_letter_code
_entity_poly.pdbx_strand_id
1 'polypeptide(L)'
;MRIQNIANRIEALGGACVIDMRRHADGQYIVKLSGKLGEYNVEATNYKSPSESPAEAETSGIAIKPQAGISWTYYRAIEALDLVAKGVM
;
A
#
# COMPACT_ATOMS: atom_id res chain seq x y z
N MET A 1 -1.09 8.49 -5.91
CA MET A 1 0.05 8.32 -4.95
C MET A 1 0.97 7.21 -5.42
N ARG A 2 2.30 7.36 -5.33
CA ARG A 2 3.26 6.30 -5.75
C ARG A 2 3.36 5.18 -4.71
N ILE A 3 3.37 3.93 -5.15
CA ILE A 3 3.51 2.76 -4.28
C ILE A 3 4.81 2.79 -3.48
N GLN A 4 5.93 3.21 -4.10
CA GLN A 4 7.20 3.38 -3.39
C GLN A 4 7.10 4.37 -2.22
N ASN A 5 6.36 5.48 -2.37
CA ASN A 5 6.21 6.46 -1.29
C ASN A 5 5.42 5.87 -0.11
N ILE A 6 4.43 5.02 -0.40
CA ILE A 6 3.65 4.31 0.62
C ILE A 6 4.55 3.33 1.38
N ALA A 7 5.37 2.54 0.67
CA ALA A 7 6.35 1.63 1.28
C ALA A 7 7.30 2.38 2.22
N ASN A 8 7.94 3.44 1.71
CA ASN A 8 8.85 4.27 2.49
C ASN A 8 8.18 4.83 3.75
N ARG A 9 6.89 5.20 3.65
CA ARG A 9 6.15 5.72 4.81
C ARG A 9 5.84 4.64 5.84
N ILE A 10 5.47 3.43 5.41
CA ILE A 10 5.26 2.29 6.32
C ILE A 10 6.54 1.98 7.08
N GLU A 11 7.68 1.90 6.40
CA GLU A 11 8.99 1.62 7.01
C GLU A 11 9.43 2.75 7.96
N ALA A 12 9.23 4.01 7.57
CA ALA A 12 9.55 5.16 8.41
C ALA A 12 8.70 5.21 9.71
N LEU A 13 7.52 4.59 9.71
CA LEU A 13 6.64 4.47 10.87
C LEU A 13 6.91 3.17 11.68
N GLY A 14 7.98 2.44 11.36
CA GLY A 14 8.35 1.19 12.04
C GLY A 14 7.56 -0.04 11.57
N GLY A 15 6.81 0.08 10.48
CA GLY A 15 6.15 -1.05 9.83
C GLY A 15 7.08 -1.82 8.89
N ALA A 16 6.55 -2.87 8.28
CA ALA A 16 7.24 -3.66 7.28
C ALA A 16 6.33 -3.89 6.08
N CYS A 17 6.90 -3.92 4.87
CA CYS A 17 6.13 -4.18 3.65
C CYS A 17 6.91 -4.97 2.61
N VAL A 18 6.17 -5.55 1.68
CA VAL A 18 6.66 -6.23 0.50
C VAL A 18 5.93 -5.68 -0.71
N ILE A 19 6.65 -5.56 -1.82
CA ILE A 19 6.09 -5.15 -3.10
C ILE A 19 6.23 -6.32 -4.07
N ASP A 20 5.09 -6.82 -4.53
CA ASP A 20 4.98 -7.86 -5.54
C ASP A 20 4.62 -7.23 -6.89
N MET A 21 5.27 -7.71 -7.93
CA MET A 21 5.13 -7.18 -9.28
C MET A 21 4.92 -8.33 -10.25
N ARG A 22 3.92 -8.20 -11.12
CA ARG A 22 3.68 -9.19 -12.18
C ARG A 22 3.19 -8.51 -13.45
N ARG A 23 3.64 -9.03 -14.59
CA ARG A 23 3.15 -8.60 -15.89
C ARG A 23 1.74 -9.15 -16.12
N HIS A 24 0.86 -8.31 -16.66
CA HIS A 24 -0.49 -8.65 -17.07
C HIS A 24 -0.53 -8.98 -18.57
N ALA A 25 -1.60 -9.64 -19.02
CA ALA A 25 -1.71 -10.14 -20.40
C ALA A 25 -1.77 -9.02 -21.45
N ASP A 26 -2.24 -7.83 -21.06
CA ASP A 26 -2.27 -6.62 -21.90
C ASP A 26 -0.92 -5.89 -22.00
N GLY A 27 0.14 -6.45 -21.40
CA GLY A 27 1.48 -5.88 -21.39
C GLY A 27 1.73 -4.84 -20.30
N GLN A 28 0.71 -4.46 -19.51
CA GLN A 28 0.87 -3.62 -18.32
C GLN A 28 1.37 -4.45 -17.13
N TYR A 29 1.72 -3.79 -16.03
CA TYR A 29 2.13 -4.44 -14.79
C TYR A 29 1.10 -4.20 -13.68
N ILE A 30 0.85 -5.26 -12.91
CA ILE A 30 0.18 -5.16 -11.62
C ILE A 30 1.28 -5.06 -10.56
N VAL A 31 1.28 -3.95 -9.84
CA VAL A 31 2.19 -3.68 -8.73
C VAL A 31 1.35 -3.63 -7.46
N LYS A 32 1.61 -4.56 -6.54
CA LYS A 32 0.90 -4.69 -5.28
C LYS A 32 1.88 -4.49 -4.13
N LEU A 33 1.51 -3.62 -3.19
CA LEU A 33 2.14 -3.51 -1.89
C LEU A 33 1.26 -4.21 -0.86
N SER A 34 1.90 -5.03 -0.03
CA SER A 34 1.31 -5.61 1.17
C SER A 34 2.23 -5.33 2.35
N GLY A 35 1.70 -4.72 3.41
CA GLY A 35 2.47 -4.33 4.58
C GLY A 35 1.71 -4.47 5.89
N LYS A 36 2.45 -4.26 6.98
CA LYS A 36 1.96 -4.24 8.36
C LYS A 36 2.46 -2.98 9.04
N LEU A 37 1.57 -2.37 9.82
CA LEU A 37 1.86 -1.20 10.64
C LEU A 37 1.13 -1.34 11.97
N GLY A 38 1.87 -1.73 13.01
CA GLY A 38 1.28 -2.14 14.29
C GLY A 38 0.26 -3.27 14.11
N GLU A 39 -0.93 -3.11 14.69
CA GLU A 39 -2.03 -4.07 14.62
C GLU A 39 -2.84 -4.02 13.31
N TYR A 40 -2.33 -3.37 12.26
CA TYR A 40 -3.05 -3.18 11.00
C TYR A 40 -2.28 -3.78 9.82
N ASN A 41 -3.02 -4.41 8.91
CA ASN A 41 -2.55 -4.75 7.58
C ASN A 41 -2.83 -3.56 6.63
N VAL A 42 -1.90 -3.32 5.72
CA VAL A 42 -1.95 -2.24 4.74
C VAL A 42 -1.77 -2.85 3.34
N GLU A 43 -2.61 -2.45 2.40
CA GLU A 43 -2.47 -2.81 1.00
C GLU A 43 -2.61 -1.60 0.08
N ALA A 44 -1.86 -1.60 -1.01
CA ALA A 44 -2.01 -0.63 -2.08
C ALA A 44 -1.74 -1.34 -3.41
N THR A 45 -2.50 -1.05 -4.46
CA THR A 45 -2.35 -1.74 -5.74
C THR A 45 -2.51 -0.78 -6.92
N ASN A 46 -1.63 -0.91 -7.91
CA ASN A 46 -1.82 -0.37 -9.24
C ASN A 46 -1.98 -1.55 -10.20
N TYR A 47 -3.10 -1.59 -10.92
CA TYR A 47 -3.41 -2.67 -11.88
C TYR A 47 -2.96 -2.37 -13.31
N LYS A 48 -2.47 -1.15 -13.58
CA LYS A 48 -2.18 -0.62 -14.91
C LYS A 48 -0.86 0.14 -14.95
N SER A 49 0.15 -0.33 -14.23
CA SER A 49 1.48 0.31 -14.23
C SER A 49 2.13 0.15 -15.61
N PRO A 50 2.68 1.22 -16.21
CA PRO A 50 3.36 1.12 -17.51
C PRO A 50 4.73 0.41 -17.39
N SER A 51 5.27 0.26 -16.19
CA SER A 51 6.55 -0.37 -15.92
C SER A 51 6.50 -1.26 -14.67
N GLU A 52 7.53 -2.09 -14.51
CA GLU A 52 7.79 -2.88 -13.31
C GLU A 52 8.41 -2.05 -12.17
N SER A 53 8.37 -0.71 -12.23
CA SER A 53 8.92 0.15 -11.19
C SER A 53 7.86 0.58 -10.18
N PRO A 54 8.00 0.26 -8.89
CA PRO A 54 7.08 0.76 -7.87
C PRO A 54 7.17 2.27 -7.65
N ALA A 55 8.25 2.91 -8.10
CA ALA A 55 8.41 4.36 -8.10
C ALA A 55 7.55 5.04 -9.19
N GLU A 56 7.15 4.29 -10.22
CA GLU A 56 6.27 4.76 -11.30
C GLU A 56 4.84 4.26 -11.14
N ALA A 57 4.62 3.22 -10.34
CA ALA A 57 3.31 2.66 -10.06
C ALA A 57 2.47 3.58 -9.18
N GLU A 58 1.50 4.26 -9.79
CA GLU A 58 0.53 5.09 -9.07
C GLU A 58 -0.74 4.33 -8.65
N THR A 59 -1.12 4.43 -7.39
CA THR A 59 -2.39 3.93 -6.85
C THR A 59 -3.30 5.09 -6.43
N SER A 60 -4.61 4.86 -6.48
CA SER A 60 -5.63 5.82 -6.09
C SER A 60 -5.89 5.84 -4.58
N GLY A 61 -5.23 4.98 -3.80
CA GLY A 61 -5.42 4.90 -2.36
C GLY A 61 -4.78 3.69 -1.68
N ILE A 62 -5.04 3.61 -0.39
CA ILE A 62 -4.48 2.63 0.54
C ILE A 62 -5.66 1.95 1.24
N ALA A 63 -5.70 0.63 1.20
CA ALA A 63 -6.62 -0.17 1.99
C ALA A 63 -5.95 -0.53 3.32
N ILE A 64 -6.65 -0.32 4.43
CA ILE A 64 -6.15 -0.61 5.78
C ILE A 64 -7.21 -1.45 6.50
N LYS A 65 -6.78 -2.51 7.20
CA LYS A 65 -7.65 -3.27 8.10
C LYS A 65 -6.94 -3.62 9.40
N PRO A 66 -7.63 -3.70 10.54
CA PRO A 66 -7.10 -4.35 11.73
C PRO A 66 -6.74 -5.82 11.43
N GLN A 67 -5.70 -6.36 12.06
CA GLN A 67 -5.27 -7.74 11.87
C GLN A 67 -6.34 -8.74 12.34
N ALA A 68 -7.04 -8.43 13.43
CA ALA A 68 -8.18 -9.21 13.92
C ALA A 68 -9.50 -8.90 13.17
N GLY A 69 -9.50 -7.94 12.24
CA GLY A 69 -10.67 -7.46 11.52
C GLY A 69 -10.88 -8.14 10.17
N ILE A 70 -12.12 -8.16 9.70
CA ILE A 70 -12.49 -8.69 8.37
C ILE A 70 -12.67 -7.59 7.30
N SER A 71 -12.91 -6.34 7.74
CA SER A 71 -13.28 -5.24 6.84
C SER A 71 -12.10 -4.34 6.52
N TRP A 72 -11.94 -4.03 5.23
CA TRP A 72 -10.97 -3.06 4.75
C TRP A 72 -11.60 -1.67 4.67
N THR A 73 -10.87 -0.66 5.13
CA THR A 73 -11.21 0.75 4.95
C THR A 73 -10.25 1.37 3.95
N TYR A 74 -10.78 2.17 3.03
CA TYR A 74 -10.03 2.75 1.92
C TYR A 74 -9.76 4.24 2.12
N TYR A 75 -8.52 4.65 1.94
CA TYR A 75 -8.07 6.03 2.12
C TYR A 75 -7.37 6.54 0.86
N ARG A 76 -7.66 7.80 0.48
CA ARG A 76 -7.05 8.45 -0.70
C ARG A 76 -5.82 9.29 -0.36
N ALA A 77 -5.35 9.21 0.87
CA ALA A 77 -4.30 10.06 1.43
C ALA A 77 -3.28 9.20 2.21
N ILE A 78 -2.00 9.52 2.09
CA ILE A 78 -0.91 8.75 2.71
C ILE A 78 -0.85 8.97 4.22
N GLU A 79 -1.35 10.11 4.67
CA GLU A 79 -1.48 10.54 6.08
C GLU A 79 -2.39 9.61 6.88
N ALA A 80 -3.20 8.76 6.24
CA ALA A 80 -3.93 7.71 6.94
C ALA A 80 -2.99 6.75 7.70
N LEU A 81 -1.79 6.50 7.17
CA LEU A 81 -0.77 5.69 7.85
C LEU A 81 -0.28 6.32 9.15
N ASP A 82 -0.22 7.64 9.22
CA ASP A 82 0.13 8.37 10.44
C ASP A 82 -0.92 8.21 11.54
N LEU A 83 -2.20 8.22 11.16
CA LEU A 83 -3.31 8.02 12.11
C LEU A 83 -3.30 6.60 12.68
N VAL A 84 -3.01 5.61 11.83
CA VAL A 84 -2.81 4.21 12.23
C VAL A 84 -1.65 4.08 13.20
N ALA A 85 -0.48 4.61 12.85
CA ALA A 85 0.72 4.49 13.68
C ALA A 85 0.56 5.16 15.07
N LYS A 86 -0.28 6.19 15.15
CA LYS A 86 -0.60 6.88 16.42
C LYS A 86 -1.71 6.20 17.22
N GLY A 87 -2.33 5.13 16.71
CA GLY A 87 -3.43 4.44 17.37
C GLY A 87 -4.72 5.27 17.46
N VAL A 88 -4.92 6.21 16.53
CA VAL A 88 -6.11 7.10 16.49
C VAL A 88 -7.25 6.48 15.66
N MET A 89 -7.07 5.24 15.20
CA MET A 89 -7.93 4.55 14.23
C MET A 89 -8.54 3.27 14.78
#